data_AF-A0AAE1DBU0-F1
#
_entry.id   AF-A0AAE1DBU0-F1
#
_cell.length_a   1.000
_cell.length_b   1.000
_cell.length_c   1.000
_cell.angle_alpha   90.00
_cell.angle_beta   90.00
_cell.angle_gamma   90.00
#
_symmetry.space_group_name_H-M   'P 1'
#
loop_
_entity.id
_entity.type
_entity.pdbx_description
1 polymer ?
#
loop_
_entity_poly.entity_id
_entity_poly.type
_entity_poly.pdbx_seq_one_letter_code
_entity_poly.pdbx_strand_id
1 'polypeptide(L)'
;MQNDLRTLSAECKRKNPDIKEAAETVQVKLRTISTKSEDIIAGLLPLSSEVIQPFVLGCDTKNPKLLPLCLVAVQRMISHEAISTAAADIVIGMLWRLMEAGLEELKLLQTAILLLTINSVVQHDTLAKALVLCFRLHFTKDSTTINTAAAAIKQLVSAIFDRVVLEDKIPTTEPKEVANVEQLKAGSRTPPSSLRPCAGDAYLLFQDLCQLVNADQPFWLTGMTEMTRTFGLELLESVLVSYPQIFTKHAEFSFMLKERVCPLVIKLFSPSLKYRQGLPPAPSPAPVEKPFFPIVMRLLRIVAVLIKNYYPLLVTECEIFLSLLVKFLDPEKPIWQRCLSLEVLHKLLVLPELIRNFCQSYDMKPHSTKIFRDIVNALGAFIQSQFMNQPGGPAAQTGTKIPDTQGTPPAIVHGMPVGSGVSPQPAFMYRGVWIPLNMAIPLGQSKGGFLELLDKTDPPGVPDGYGVSLAFRCLMETTRTVNTLVMGDQEDESHQSQQHRTRDTGPGQATNKEMDVTETSEEDRQLYLELINSSWCGMLAALSLLLDASCFSQWLRISVVTLTGPSFTAGLSETDVNQWLHGFIMLTFN
;
A
#
# COMPACT_ATOMS: atom_id res chain seq x y z
N MET A 1 -10.82 1.31 42.57
CA MET A 1 -12.08 2.08 42.73
C MET A 1 -12.33 2.60 44.14
N GLN A 2 -12.61 1.76 45.15
CA GLN A 2 -12.94 2.30 46.51
C GLN A 2 -11.80 3.10 47.15
N ASN A 3 -10.54 2.72 46.92
CA ASN A 3 -9.38 3.50 47.38
C ASN A 3 -9.21 4.81 46.60
N ASP A 4 -9.50 4.81 45.29
CA ASP A 4 -9.42 6.00 44.45
C ASP A 4 -10.48 7.04 44.87
N LEU A 5 -11.71 6.59 45.16
CA LEU A 5 -12.78 7.45 45.69
C LEU A 5 -12.48 7.98 47.09
N ARG A 6 -11.83 7.19 47.96
CA ARG A 6 -11.38 7.65 49.29
C ARG A 6 -10.33 8.74 49.17
N THR A 7 -9.39 8.56 48.24
CA THR A 7 -8.33 9.55 47.98
C THR A 7 -8.90 10.83 47.37
N LEU A 8 -9.84 10.71 46.42
CA LEU A 8 -10.57 11.84 45.85
C LEU A 8 -11.36 12.63 46.91
N SER A 9 -12.10 11.94 47.78
CA SER A 9 -12.82 12.58 48.90
C SER A 9 -11.86 13.30 49.85
N ALA A 10 -10.71 12.69 50.19
CA ALA A 10 -9.73 13.29 51.09
C ALA A 10 -9.11 14.58 50.53
N GLU A 11 -8.77 14.61 49.24
CA GLU A 11 -8.20 15.78 48.56
C GLU A 11 -9.23 16.89 48.31
N CYS A 12 -10.51 16.55 48.08
CA CYS A 12 -11.58 17.53 47.83
C CYS A 12 -12.15 18.18 49.11
N LYS A 13 -11.79 17.69 50.31
CA LYS A 13 -12.35 18.14 51.62
C LYS A 13 -12.42 19.65 51.85
N ARG A 14 -11.48 20.43 51.32
CA ARG A 14 -11.37 21.87 51.61
C ARG A 14 -11.77 22.79 50.46
N LYS A 15 -11.73 22.31 49.21
CA LYS A 15 -11.88 23.17 48.02
C LYS A 15 -13.13 22.87 47.19
N ASN A 16 -13.68 21.65 47.24
CA ASN A 16 -14.82 21.24 46.41
C ASN A 16 -15.76 20.28 47.20
N PRO A 17 -16.72 20.79 47.98
CA PRO A 17 -17.62 19.97 48.79
C PRO A 17 -18.53 19.06 47.95
N ASP A 18 -18.99 19.52 46.79
CA ASP A 18 -19.91 18.77 45.92
C ASP A 18 -19.28 17.48 45.37
N ILE A 19 -17.98 17.52 45.03
CA ILE A 19 -17.23 16.35 44.56
C ILE A 19 -17.06 15.32 45.68
N LYS A 20 -16.89 15.80 46.91
CA LYS A 20 -16.79 14.94 48.09
C LYS A 20 -18.11 14.21 48.33
N GLU A 21 -19.24 14.91 48.29
CA GLU A 21 -20.57 14.32 48.49
C GLU A 21 -20.90 13.28 47.40
N ALA A 22 -20.59 13.59 46.14
CA ALA A 22 -20.74 12.65 45.03
C ALA A 22 -19.86 11.39 45.23
N ALA A 23 -18.59 11.56 45.64
CA ALA A 23 -17.68 10.44 45.89
C ALA A 23 -18.13 9.56 47.07
N GLU A 24 -18.64 10.15 48.14
CA GLU A 24 -19.16 9.42 49.31
C GLU A 24 -20.45 8.66 48.97
N THR A 25 -21.34 9.26 48.19
CA THR A 25 -22.57 8.61 47.70
C THR A 25 -22.24 7.39 46.84
N VAL A 26 -21.30 7.54 45.89
CA VAL A 26 -20.86 6.42 45.04
C VAL A 26 -20.18 5.31 45.86
N GLN A 27 -19.42 5.65 46.92
CA GLN A 27 -18.83 4.64 47.80
C GLN A 27 -19.89 3.77 48.51
N VAL A 28 -20.99 4.36 48.98
CA VAL A 28 -22.09 3.62 49.63
C VAL A 28 -22.77 2.68 48.63
N LYS A 29 -23.03 3.17 47.41
CA LYS A 29 -23.59 2.36 46.33
C LYS A 29 -22.67 1.19 45.96
N LEU A 30 -21.36 1.43 45.82
CA LEU A 30 -20.38 0.36 45.53
C LEU A 30 -20.32 -0.71 46.62
N ARG A 31 -20.41 -0.34 47.91
CA ARG A 31 -20.50 -1.34 48.99
C ARG A 31 -21.77 -2.18 48.86
N THR A 32 -22.88 -1.54 48.52
CA THR A 32 -24.18 -2.22 48.37
C THR A 32 -24.16 -3.23 47.23
N ILE A 33 -23.55 -2.88 46.09
CA ILE A 33 -23.37 -3.79 44.93
C ILE A 33 -22.44 -4.95 45.30
N SER A 34 -21.30 -4.65 45.94
CA SER A 34 -20.36 -5.68 46.40
C SER A 34 -20.96 -6.67 47.39
N THR A 35 -22.01 -6.29 48.11
CA THR A 35 -22.73 -7.19 49.03
C THR A 35 -23.91 -7.93 48.39
N LYS A 36 -24.43 -7.46 47.25
CA LYS A 36 -25.66 -7.97 46.63
C LYS A 36 -25.45 -8.81 45.37
N SER A 37 -24.36 -8.59 44.64
CA SER A 37 -24.12 -9.23 43.35
C SER A 37 -22.92 -10.19 43.43
N GLU A 38 -23.11 -11.45 43.00
CA GLU A 38 -22.01 -12.42 42.84
C GLU A 38 -21.06 -12.01 41.69
N ASP A 39 -21.61 -11.40 40.63
CA ASP A 39 -20.83 -10.76 39.57
C ASP A 39 -20.87 -9.23 39.74
N ILE A 40 -19.74 -8.69 40.22
CA ILE A 40 -19.56 -7.27 40.50
C ILE A 40 -19.59 -6.44 39.22
N ILE A 41 -19.15 -6.99 38.07
CA ILE A 41 -19.07 -6.24 36.80
C ILE A 41 -20.46 -6.09 36.20
N ALA A 42 -21.25 -7.17 36.17
CA ALA A 42 -22.63 -7.15 35.70
C ALA A 42 -23.52 -6.21 36.54
N GLY A 43 -23.30 -6.13 37.86
CA GLY A 43 -23.99 -5.19 38.74
C GLY A 43 -23.53 -3.73 38.61
N LEU A 44 -22.32 -3.50 38.10
CA LEU A 44 -21.72 -2.16 37.97
C LEU A 44 -22.07 -1.49 36.63
N LEU A 45 -22.27 -2.26 35.56
CA LEU A 45 -22.55 -1.76 34.21
C LEU A 45 -23.74 -0.76 34.16
N PRO A 46 -24.91 -1.05 34.79
CA PRO A 46 -26.07 -0.15 34.74
C PRO A 46 -25.86 1.16 35.51
N LEU A 47 -24.99 1.15 36.52
CA LEU A 47 -24.69 2.29 37.40
C LEU A 47 -23.39 3.01 37.00
N SER A 48 -22.72 2.56 35.95
CA SER A 48 -21.41 3.04 35.52
C SER A 48 -21.38 4.56 35.26
N SER A 49 -22.47 5.13 34.74
CA SER A 49 -22.61 6.58 34.48
C SER A 49 -22.56 7.40 35.77
N GLU A 50 -23.21 6.95 36.83
CA GLU A 50 -23.18 7.59 38.15
C GLU A 50 -21.83 7.40 38.85
N VAL A 51 -21.22 6.23 38.69
CA VAL A 51 -19.92 5.90 39.32
C VAL A 51 -18.79 6.74 38.73
N ILE A 52 -18.86 7.07 37.44
CA ILE A 52 -17.86 7.89 36.73
C ILE A 52 -18.03 9.38 37.05
N GLN A 53 -19.23 9.84 37.37
CA GLN A 53 -19.55 11.25 37.64
C GLN A 53 -18.60 11.96 38.62
N PRO A 54 -18.26 11.43 39.82
CA PRO A 54 -17.33 12.11 40.74
C PRO A 54 -15.93 12.28 40.13
N PHE A 55 -15.47 11.33 39.32
CA PHE A 55 -14.17 11.45 38.64
C PHE A 55 -14.22 12.50 37.53
N VAL A 56 -15.32 12.57 36.78
CA VAL A 56 -15.56 13.60 35.75
C VAL A 56 -15.58 14.99 36.35
N LEU A 57 -16.31 15.18 37.45
CA LEU A 57 -16.32 16.45 38.19
C LEU A 57 -14.92 16.80 38.71
N GLY A 58 -14.17 15.80 39.20
CA GLY A 58 -12.78 15.96 39.59
C GLY A 58 -11.89 16.46 38.45
N CYS A 59 -12.06 15.90 37.24
CA CYS A 59 -11.37 16.36 36.04
C CYS A 59 -11.76 17.79 35.64
N ASP A 60 -13.04 18.16 35.80
CA ASP A 60 -13.55 19.50 35.46
C ASP A 60 -12.97 20.61 36.34
N THR A 61 -12.45 20.28 37.54
CA THR A 61 -11.74 21.25 38.38
C THR A 61 -10.43 21.76 37.77
N LYS A 62 -9.89 21.07 36.77
CA LYS A 62 -8.61 21.36 36.10
C LYS A 62 -7.42 21.48 37.06
N ASN A 63 -7.53 20.88 38.25
CA ASN A 63 -6.48 20.92 39.26
C ASN A 63 -5.39 19.87 38.92
N PRO A 64 -4.12 20.26 38.76
CA PRO A 64 -3.05 19.36 38.33
C PRO A 64 -2.76 18.20 39.30
N LYS A 65 -3.17 18.30 40.57
CA LYS A 65 -3.06 17.18 41.53
C LYS A 65 -4.20 16.17 41.42
N LEU A 66 -5.42 16.64 41.12
CA LEU A 66 -6.62 15.80 41.06
C LEU A 66 -6.76 15.13 39.70
N LEU A 67 -6.39 15.83 38.62
CA LEU A 67 -6.60 15.40 37.26
C LEU A 67 -5.95 14.03 36.95
N PRO A 68 -4.66 13.77 37.29
CA PRO A 68 -4.05 12.46 37.05
C PRO A 68 -4.72 11.34 37.86
N LEU A 69 -5.16 11.63 39.09
CA LEU A 69 -5.79 10.64 39.96
C LEU A 69 -7.16 10.22 39.41
N CYS A 70 -7.96 11.18 38.95
CA CYS A 70 -9.24 10.91 38.32
C CYS A 70 -9.06 10.16 36.98
N LEU A 71 -8.12 10.58 36.13
CA LEU A 71 -7.87 9.92 34.84
C LEU A 71 -7.43 8.47 35.01
N VAL A 72 -6.52 8.17 35.95
CA VAL A 72 -6.09 6.79 36.22
C VAL A 72 -7.26 5.93 36.74
N ALA A 73 -8.14 6.50 37.56
CA ALA A 73 -9.32 5.79 38.02
C ALA A 73 -10.28 5.45 36.88
N VAL A 74 -10.52 6.40 35.95
CA VAL A 74 -11.32 6.16 34.73
C VAL A 74 -10.66 5.10 33.85
N GLN A 75 -9.34 5.18 33.61
CA GLN A 75 -8.60 4.19 32.84
C GLN A 75 -8.75 2.78 33.41
N ARG A 76 -8.64 2.61 34.73
CA ARG A 76 -8.87 1.30 35.36
C ARG A 76 -10.29 0.78 35.16
N MET A 77 -11.30 1.65 35.18
CA MET A 77 -12.68 1.25 34.89
C MET A 77 -12.85 0.79 33.44
N ILE A 78 -12.21 1.49 32.50
CA ILE A 78 -12.19 1.11 31.08
C ILE A 78 -11.54 -0.27 30.91
N SER A 79 -10.40 -0.52 31.56
CA SER A 79 -9.67 -1.80 31.44
C SER A 79 -10.41 -3.02 32.00
N HIS A 80 -11.35 -2.81 32.93
CA HIS A 80 -12.17 -3.89 33.50
C HIS A 80 -13.54 -4.02 32.80
N GLU A 81 -13.73 -3.41 31.62
CA GLU A 81 -14.97 -3.46 30.82
C GLU A 81 -16.22 -3.02 31.60
N ALA A 82 -16.05 -2.15 32.61
CA ALA A 82 -17.09 -1.75 33.54
C ALA A 82 -17.88 -0.50 33.09
N ILE A 83 -18.00 -0.25 31.78
CA ILE A 83 -18.50 1.01 31.21
C ILE A 83 -19.67 0.76 30.25
N SER A 84 -20.81 1.41 30.53
CA SER A 84 -21.96 1.46 29.62
C SER A 84 -21.80 2.49 28.49
N THR A 85 -22.65 2.42 27.47
CA THR A 85 -22.72 3.41 26.37
C THR A 85 -22.88 4.84 26.88
N ALA A 86 -23.79 5.06 27.83
CA ALA A 86 -24.02 6.37 28.43
C ALA A 86 -22.79 6.88 29.19
N ALA A 87 -22.09 5.99 29.92
CA ALA A 87 -20.87 6.35 30.62
C ALA A 87 -19.72 6.69 29.66
N ALA A 88 -19.60 5.97 28.55
CA ALA A 88 -18.59 6.24 27.53
C ALA A 88 -18.76 7.62 26.89
N ASP A 89 -20.00 8.05 26.60
CA ASP A 89 -20.28 9.39 26.06
C ASP A 89 -19.88 10.50 27.06
N ILE A 90 -20.16 10.31 28.35
CA ILE A 90 -19.73 11.23 29.41
C ILE A 90 -18.20 11.31 29.47
N VAL A 91 -17.51 10.16 29.41
CA VAL A 91 -16.03 10.12 29.43
C VAL A 91 -15.46 10.85 28.21
N ILE A 92 -16.00 10.65 27.01
CA ILE A 92 -15.53 11.34 25.80
C ILE A 92 -15.80 12.84 25.88
N GLY A 93 -16.97 13.26 26.37
CA GLY A 93 -17.27 14.67 26.63
C GLY A 93 -16.33 15.31 27.66
N MET A 94 -15.94 14.56 28.70
CA MET A 94 -14.90 14.99 29.64
C MET A 94 -13.53 15.13 28.97
N LEU A 95 -13.08 14.11 28.22
CA LEU A 95 -11.80 14.15 27.50
C LEU A 95 -11.74 15.33 26.51
N TRP A 96 -12.84 15.62 25.83
CA TRP A 96 -12.95 16.77 24.93
C TRP A 96 -12.70 18.10 25.64
N ARG A 97 -13.36 18.33 26.78
CA ARG A 97 -13.19 19.55 27.58
C ARG A 97 -11.76 19.71 28.12
N LEU A 98 -11.10 18.60 28.44
CA LEU A 98 -9.70 18.60 28.89
C LEU A 98 -8.73 18.87 27.74
N MET A 99 -9.01 18.34 26.55
CA MET A 99 -8.23 18.60 25.33
C MET A 99 -8.31 20.10 24.96
N GLU A 100 -9.51 20.71 24.99
CA GLU A 100 -9.66 22.15 24.74
C GLU A 100 -8.92 23.02 25.78
N ALA A 101 -8.75 22.51 27.00
CA ALA A 101 -7.97 23.17 28.03
C ALA A 101 -6.44 22.98 27.88
N GLY A 102 -5.98 22.11 26.98
CA GLY A 102 -4.56 21.82 26.76
C GLY A 102 -3.87 21.14 27.94
N LEU A 103 -4.60 20.31 28.71
CA LEU A 103 -4.08 19.66 29.93
C LEU A 103 -3.84 18.17 29.71
N GLU A 104 -2.68 17.67 30.14
CA GLU A 104 -2.37 16.22 30.20
C GLU A 104 -2.62 15.47 28.86
N GLU A 105 -2.29 16.11 27.73
CA GLU A 105 -2.57 15.64 26.36
C GLU A 105 -2.24 14.16 26.12
N LEU A 106 -1.08 13.70 26.60
CA LEU A 106 -0.65 12.30 26.49
C LEU A 106 -1.57 11.34 27.27
N LYS A 107 -2.00 11.70 28.48
CA LYS A 107 -2.92 10.85 29.27
C LYS A 107 -4.32 10.85 28.69
N LEU A 108 -4.77 11.96 28.10
CA LEU A 108 -6.04 12.02 27.38
C LEU A 108 -6.01 11.05 26.19
N LEU A 109 -4.95 11.10 25.40
CA LEU A 109 -4.75 10.21 24.26
C LEU A 109 -4.76 8.74 24.69
N GLN A 110 -3.99 8.38 25.72
CA GLN A 110 -3.98 7.01 26.26
C GLN A 110 -5.37 6.55 26.73
N THR A 111 -6.13 7.42 27.38
CA THR A 111 -7.49 7.11 27.85
C THR A 111 -8.44 6.89 26.67
N ALA A 112 -8.35 7.72 25.62
CA ALA A 112 -9.15 7.58 24.41
C ALA A 112 -8.82 6.27 23.67
N ILE A 113 -7.52 5.95 23.50
CA ILE A 113 -7.09 4.67 22.90
C ILE A 113 -7.66 3.50 23.68
N LEU A 114 -7.51 3.51 25.00
CA LEU A 114 -7.98 2.44 25.87
C LEU A 114 -9.50 2.23 25.74
N LEU A 115 -10.27 3.33 25.72
CA LEU A 115 -11.72 3.27 25.57
C LEU A 115 -12.12 2.67 24.23
N LEU A 116 -11.46 3.07 23.15
CA LEU A 116 -11.77 2.64 21.79
C LEU A 116 -11.21 1.26 21.42
N THR A 117 -10.20 0.76 22.11
CA THR A 117 -9.61 -0.57 21.80
C THR A 117 -10.24 -1.68 22.62
N ILE A 118 -10.58 -1.42 23.89
CA ILE A 118 -11.13 -2.43 24.79
C ILE A 118 -12.66 -2.54 24.64
N ASN A 119 -13.37 -1.41 24.51
CA ASN A 119 -14.83 -1.41 24.51
C ASN A 119 -15.38 -1.23 23.09
N SER A 120 -16.12 -2.22 22.60
CA SER A 120 -16.94 -2.11 21.36
C SER A 120 -18.19 -1.26 21.54
N VAL A 121 -18.42 -0.78 22.78
CA VAL A 121 -19.59 -0.01 23.23
C VAL A 121 -19.66 1.38 22.58
N VAL A 122 -18.52 1.93 22.14
CA VAL A 122 -18.47 3.23 21.46
C VAL A 122 -18.73 3.04 19.96
N GLN A 123 -19.86 3.59 19.48
CA GLN A 123 -20.30 3.54 18.09
C GLN A 123 -20.81 4.92 17.63
N HIS A 124 -20.92 5.13 16.32
CA HIS A 124 -21.56 6.30 15.69
C HIS A 124 -20.94 7.65 16.13
N ASP A 125 -21.76 8.65 16.47
CA ASP A 125 -21.31 10.02 16.78
C ASP A 125 -20.31 10.09 17.95
N THR A 126 -20.44 9.20 18.93
CA THR A 126 -19.52 9.14 20.07
C THR A 126 -18.14 8.62 19.63
N LEU A 127 -18.10 7.67 18.68
CA LEU A 127 -16.85 7.23 18.05
C LEU A 127 -16.21 8.34 17.22
N ALA A 128 -17.02 9.07 16.43
CA ALA A 128 -16.56 10.22 15.65
C ALA A 128 -15.86 11.26 16.53
N LYS A 129 -16.49 11.66 17.64
CA LYS A 129 -15.92 12.61 18.61
C LYS A 129 -14.59 12.12 19.18
N ALA A 130 -14.50 10.84 19.53
CA ALA A 130 -13.28 10.26 20.09
C ALA A 130 -12.13 10.21 19.06
N LEU A 131 -12.44 9.90 17.80
CA LEU A 131 -11.47 9.96 16.71
C LEU A 131 -10.99 11.40 16.46
N VAL A 132 -11.92 12.35 16.35
CA VAL A 132 -11.57 13.77 16.17
C VAL A 132 -10.67 14.26 17.31
N LEU A 133 -10.91 13.83 18.55
CA LEU A 133 -10.03 14.13 19.68
C LEU A 133 -8.61 13.60 19.43
N CYS A 134 -8.45 12.35 19.00
CA CYS A 134 -7.13 11.77 18.70
C CYS A 134 -6.42 12.51 17.56
N PHE A 135 -7.16 12.85 16.49
CA PHE A 135 -6.62 13.65 15.39
C PHE A 135 -6.22 15.06 15.82
N ARG A 136 -7.01 15.75 16.65
CA ARG A 136 -6.64 17.08 17.16
C ARG A 136 -5.39 17.02 18.03
N LEU A 137 -5.24 15.98 18.84
CA LEU A 137 -4.03 15.75 19.63
C LEU A 137 -2.78 15.50 18.76
N HIS A 138 -2.95 15.00 17.54
CA HIS A 138 -1.85 14.86 16.57
C HIS A 138 -1.30 16.21 16.06
N PHE A 139 -2.08 17.29 16.15
CA PHE A 139 -1.66 18.65 15.75
C PHE A 139 -1.20 19.51 16.93
N THR A 140 -0.85 18.89 18.06
CA THR A 140 -0.28 19.57 19.23
C THR A 140 1.18 19.96 18.99
N LYS A 141 1.75 20.78 19.88
CA LYS A 141 3.15 21.24 19.75
C LYS A 141 4.17 20.22 20.28
N ASP A 142 3.72 19.26 21.08
CA ASP A 142 4.59 18.30 21.74
C ASP A 142 4.91 17.10 20.83
N SER A 143 6.18 16.92 20.49
CA SER A 143 6.61 15.87 19.56
C SER A 143 6.29 14.45 20.06
N THR A 144 6.38 14.21 21.37
CA THR A 144 6.01 12.91 21.94
C THR A 144 4.52 12.61 21.78
N THR A 145 3.67 13.61 22.00
CA THR A 145 2.22 13.52 21.80
C THR A 145 1.87 13.36 20.33
N ILE A 146 2.50 14.10 19.42
CA ILE A 146 2.30 13.99 17.97
C ILE A 146 2.58 12.56 17.47
N ASN A 147 3.73 12.00 17.85
CA ASN A 147 4.15 10.67 17.41
C ASN A 147 3.28 9.57 18.03
N THR A 148 2.93 9.71 19.31
CA THR A 148 2.03 8.78 19.99
C THR A 148 0.63 8.85 19.38
N ALA A 149 0.13 10.04 19.05
CA ALA A 149 -1.15 10.24 18.40
C ALA A 149 -1.17 9.65 16.98
N ALA A 150 -0.10 9.81 16.21
CA ALA A 150 0.03 9.20 14.89
C ALA A 150 -0.09 7.66 14.94
N ALA A 151 0.64 7.03 15.87
CA ALA A 151 0.57 5.58 16.09
C ALA A 151 -0.81 5.15 16.59
N ALA A 152 -1.39 5.91 17.52
CA ALA A 152 -2.71 5.69 18.06
C ALA A 152 -3.78 5.72 16.97
N ILE A 153 -3.81 6.74 16.12
CA ILE A 153 -4.77 6.86 15.03
C ILE A 153 -4.65 5.67 14.07
N LYS A 154 -3.43 5.27 13.69
CA LYS A 154 -3.21 4.06 12.87
C LYS A 154 -3.83 2.82 13.52
N GLN A 155 -3.57 2.62 14.81
CA GLN A 155 -4.13 1.51 15.57
C GLN A 155 -5.67 1.58 15.68
N LEU A 156 -6.22 2.77 15.90
CA LEU A 156 -7.67 2.98 16.03
C LEU A 156 -8.41 2.73 14.72
N VAL A 157 -7.85 3.20 13.60
CA VAL A 157 -8.38 2.91 12.26
C VAL A 157 -8.39 1.39 12.05
N SER A 158 -7.28 0.69 12.30
CA SER A 158 -7.25 -0.78 12.22
C SER A 158 -8.28 -1.44 13.14
N ALA A 159 -8.38 -1.01 14.40
CA ALA A 159 -9.33 -1.58 15.35
C ALA A 159 -10.80 -1.42 14.89
N ILE A 160 -11.15 -0.31 14.24
CA ILE A 160 -12.50 -0.11 13.68
C ILE A 160 -12.77 -1.10 12.55
N PHE A 161 -11.81 -1.31 11.65
CA PHE A 161 -11.97 -2.29 10.57
C PHE A 161 -11.95 -3.73 11.09
N ASP A 162 -11.17 -4.04 12.13
CA ASP A 162 -11.19 -5.35 12.78
C ASP A 162 -12.57 -5.67 13.36
N ARG A 163 -13.27 -4.67 13.94
CA ARG A 163 -14.66 -4.83 14.39
C ARG A 163 -15.59 -5.23 13.26
N VAL A 164 -15.43 -4.67 12.05
CA VAL A 164 -16.20 -5.06 10.87
C VAL A 164 -15.93 -6.51 10.48
N VAL A 165 -14.66 -6.94 10.50
CA VAL A 165 -14.31 -8.33 10.20
C VAL A 165 -14.94 -9.30 11.21
N LEU A 166 -15.00 -8.92 12.49
CA LEU A 166 -15.67 -9.71 13.53
C LEU A 166 -17.19 -9.73 13.34
N GLU A 167 -17.79 -8.58 13.02
CA GLU A 167 -19.22 -8.46 12.75
C GLU A 167 -19.63 -9.30 11.54
N ASP A 168 -18.85 -9.27 10.46
CA ASP A 168 -19.08 -10.04 9.23
C ASP A 168 -18.98 -11.56 9.44
N LYS A 169 -18.25 -12.04 10.46
CA LYS A 169 -18.18 -13.46 10.81
C LYS A 169 -19.45 -13.96 11.49
N ILE A 170 -20.25 -13.08 12.07
CA ILE A 170 -21.52 -13.43 12.69
C ILE A 170 -22.56 -13.54 11.57
N PRO A 171 -23.08 -14.75 11.28
CA PRO A 171 -24.11 -14.92 10.27
C PRO A 171 -25.40 -14.30 10.81
N THR A 172 -25.89 -13.25 10.14
CA THR A 172 -27.21 -12.67 10.42
C THR A 172 -28.25 -13.20 9.45
N THR A 173 -29.45 -13.41 9.98
CA THR A 173 -30.67 -13.83 9.27
C THR A 173 -31.41 -12.66 8.60
N GLU A 174 -30.87 -11.43 8.72
CA GLU A 174 -31.49 -10.23 8.17
C GLU A 174 -31.26 -10.13 6.66
N PRO A 175 -32.29 -9.80 5.85
CA PRO A 175 -32.14 -9.62 4.42
C PRO A 175 -31.11 -8.51 4.15
N LYS A 176 -30.12 -8.77 3.30
CA LYS A 176 -29.23 -7.71 2.77
C LYS A 176 -30.10 -6.70 2.02
N GLU A 177 -30.38 -5.54 2.62
CA GLU A 177 -30.98 -4.43 1.90
C GLU A 177 -30.05 -4.04 0.73
N VAL A 178 -30.62 -3.87 -0.45
CA VAL A 178 -29.84 -3.52 -1.66
C VAL A 178 -29.32 -2.10 -1.49
N ALA A 179 -28.00 -1.94 -1.53
CA ALA A 179 -27.33 -0.66 -1.43
C ALA A 179 -27.89 0.34 -2.46
N ASN A 180 -28.47 1.46 -2.00
CA ASN A 180 -28.97 2.49 -2.90
C ASN A 180 -27.81 3.37 -3.40
N VAL A 181 -27.33 3.07 -4.61
CA VAL A 181 -26.15 3.71 -5.24
C VAL A 181 -26.29 5.24 -5.37
N GLU A 182 -27.51 5.76 -5.48
CA GLU A 182 -27.75 7.21 -5.58
C GLU A 182 -27.52 7.93 -4.25
N GLN A 183 -27.82 7.29 -3.12
CA GLN A 183 -27.55 7.84 -1.78
C GLN A 183 -26.05 7.85 -1.46
N LEU A 184 -25.30 6.88 -1.99
CA LEU A 184 -23.83 6.80 -1.83
C LEU A 184 -23.09 7.91 -2.60
N LYS A 185 -23.67 8.43 -3.70
CA LYS A 185 -23.07 9.48 -4.53
C LYS A 185 -23.03 10.86 -3.86
N ALA A 186 -24.06 11.21 -3.09
CA ALA A 186 -24.13 12.52 -2.44
C ALA A 186 -23.14 12.67 -1.27
N GLY A 187 -22.74 11.56 -0.65
CA GLY A 187 -22.09 11.56 0.65
C GLY A 187 -23.10 11.91 1.74
N SER A 188 -23.09 11.18 2.85
CA SER A 188 -23.99 11.42 3.97
C SER A 188 -23.24 11.40 5.29
N ARG A 189 -23.82 12.07 6.29
CA ARG A 189 -23.43 11.98 7.70
C ARG A 189 -23.96 10.71 8.37
N THR A 190 -24.93 10.05 7.73
CA THR A 190 -25.53 8.81 8.21
C THR A 190 -24.99 7.62 7.43
N PRO A 191 -24.72 6.48 8.10
CA PRO A 191 -24.31 5.29 7.39
C PRO A 191 -25.45 4.81 6.45
N PRO A 192 -25.12 4.17 5.33
CA PRO A 192 -26.11 3.48 4.49
C PRO A 192 -26.91 2.48 5.33
N SER A 193 -28.24 2.43 5.18
CA SER A 193 -29.11 1.50 5.94
C SER A 193 -28.81 0.03 5.63
N SER A 194 -28.15 -0.24 4.50
CA SER A 194 -27.70 -1.56 4.08
C SER A 194 -26.48 -2.08 4.88
N LEU A 195 -25.77 -1.20 5.58
CA LEU A 195 -24.60 -1.57 6.38
C LEU A 195 -24.95 -1.75 7.85
N ARG A 196 -24.31 -2.74 8.46
CA ARG A 196 -24.37 -2.97 9.91
C ARG A 196 -23.68 -1.83 10.68
N PRO A 197 -23.94 -1.65 11.99
CA PRO A 197 -23.39 -0.54 12.77
C PRO A 197 -21.86 -0.39 12.66
N CYS A 198 -21.09 -1.49 12.81
CA CYS A 198 -19.63 -1.38 12.73
C CYS A 198 -19.16 -1.11 11.29
N ALA A 199 -19.79 -1.76 10.31
CA ALA A 199 -19.51 -1.51 8.89
C ALA A 199 -19.84 -0.07 8.47
N GLY A 200 -20.91 0.52 9.02
CA GLY A 200 -21.32 1.90 8.81
C GLY A 200 -20.30 2.89 9.36
N ASP A 201 -19.82 2.68 10.59
CA ASP A 201 -18.77 3.50 11.20
C ASP A 201 -17.46 3.45 10.37
N ALA A 202 -17.05 2.26 9.91
CA ALA A 202 -15.87 2.11 9.06
C ALA A 202 -16.06 2.78 7.68
N TYR A 203 -17.25 2.71 7.11
CA TYR A 203 -17.58 3.37 5.84
C TYR A 203 -17.49 4.90 5.97
N LEU A 204 -18.09 5.48 7.02
CA LEU A 204 -18.05 6.92 7.27
C LEU A 204 -16.62 7.40 7.54
N LEU A 205 -15.84 6.64 8.31
CA LEU A 205 -14.43 6.92 8.54
C LEU A 205 -13.63 6.94 7.24
N PHE A 206 -13.77 5.91 6.40
CA PHE A 206 -13.02 5.81 5.14
C PHE A 206 -13.43 6.91 4.14
N GLN A 207 -14.73 7.25 4.11
CA GLN A 207 -15.26 8.36 3.32
C GLN A 207 -14.63 9.69 3.72
N ASP A 208 -14.58 9.98 5.01
CA ASP A 208 -14.02 11.22 5.53
C ASP A 208 -12.49 11.28 5.38
N LEU A 209 -11.79 10.15 5.51
CA LEU A 209 -10.36 10.08 5.18
C LEU A 209 -10.10 10.48 3.72
N CYS A 210 -10.91 10.01 2.78
CA CYS A 210 -10.80 10.41 1.37
C CYS A 210 -11.03 11.91 1.17
N GLN A 211 -12.00 12.50 1.88
CA GLN A 211 -12.30 13.94 1.80
C GLN A 211 -11.20 14.80 2.41
N LEU A 212 -10.74 14.44 3.60
CA LEU A 212 -9.66 15.12 4.28
C LEU A 212 -8.36 15.10 3.47
N VAL A 213 -8.04 13.99 2.79
CA VAL A 213 -6.90 13.93 1.85
C VAL A 213 -7.12 14.83 0.64
N ASN A 214 -8.37 14.97 0.17
CA ASN A 214 -8.72 15.91 -0.90
C ASN A 214 -8.75 17.38 -0.46
N ALA A 215 -8.52 17.67 0.83
CA ALA A 215 -8.70 18.97 1.47
C ALA A 215 -10.16 19.48 1.44
N ASP A 216 -11.12 18.56 1.42
CA ASP A 216 -12.55 18.86 1.61
C ASP A 216 -12.96 18.66 3.08
N GLN A 217 -14.06 19.27 3.49
CA GLN A 217 -14.57 19.11 4.86
C GLN A 217 -15.20 17.73 5.06
N PRO A 218 -14.87 17.00 6.15
CA PRO A 218 -15.46 15.70 6.44
C PRO A 218 -16.94 15.83 6.85
N PHE A 219 -17.73 14.79 6.58
CA PHE A 219 -19.15 14.77 6.95
C PHE A 219 -19.39 14.29 8.39
N TRP A 220 -18.67 13.27 8.83
CA TRP A 220 -18.87 12.60 10.12
C TRP A 220 -17.89 13.08 11.19
N LEU A 221 -16.60 13.24 10.86
CA LEU A 221 -15.52 13.75 11.72
C LEU A 221 -15.61 15.28 11.92
N THR A 222 -16.71 15.74 12.52
CA THR A 222 -16.99 17.16 12.74
C THR A 222 -15.96 17.79 13.67
N GLY A 223 -15.34 18.89 13.24
CA GLY A 223 -14.32 19.61 14.02
C GLY A 223 -12.88 19.33 13.60
N MET A 224 -12.69 18.47 12.60
CA MET A 224 -11.44 18.37 11.84
C MET A 224 -11.38 19.43 10.75
N THR A 225 -10.34 20.25 10.76
CA THR A 225 -10.14 21.32 9.78
C THR A 225 -9.04 20.99 8.79
N GLU A 226 -7.98 20.31 9.22
CA GLU A 226 -6.81 20.04 8.38
C GLU A 226 -6.22 18.65 8.69
N MET A 227 -5.80 17.94 7.65
CA MET A 227 -4.99 16.74 7.74
C MET A 227 -3.84 16.82 6.75
N THR A 228 -2.63 16.40 7.17
CA THR A 228 -1.51 16.31 6.24
C THR A 228 -1.78 15.21 5.22
N ARG A 229 -1.64 15.53 3.92
CA ARG A 229 -1.89 14.58 2.83
C ARG A 229 -1.06 13.30 2.97
N THR A 230 0.19 13.42 3.42
CA THR A 230 1.08 12.26 3.64
C THR A 230 0.53 11.30 4.68
N PHE A 231 0.07 11.80 5.82
CA PHE A 231 -0.50 10.97 6.88
C PHE A 231 -1.83 10.34 6.44
N GLY A 232 -2.71 11.11 5.79
CA GLY A 232 -3.96 10.58 5.27
C GLY A 232 -3.77 9.49 4.21
N LEU A 233 -2.81 9.66 3.29
CA LEU A 233 -2.48 8.63 2.31
C LEU A 233 -1.90 7.37 2.95
N GLU A 234 -1.13 7.48 4.04
CA GLU A 234 -0.67 6.31 4.80
C GLU A 234 -1.83 5.55 5.46
N LEU A 235 -2.80 6.27 6.02
CA LEU A 235 -4.00 5.64 6.59
C LEU A 235 -4.81 4.91 5.52
N LEU A 236 -5.01 5.55 4.36
CA LEU A 236 -5.69 4.93 3.22
C LEU A 236 -4.94 3.68 2.74
N GLU A 237 -3.62 3.76 2.55
CA GLU A 237 -2.81 2.61 2.17
C GLU A 237 -2.93 1.47 3.20
N SER A 238 -2.79 1.77 4.49
CA SER A 238 -2.87 0.79 5.57
C SER A 238 -4.19 0.03 5.57
N VAL A 239 -5.30 0.73 5.35
CA VAL A 239 -6.64 0.13 5.27
C VAL A 239 -6.78 -0.76 4.02
N LEU A 240 -6.37 -0.27 2.86
CA LEU A 240 -6.45 -1.00 1.58
C LEU A 240 -5.57 -2.26 1.56
N VAL A 241 -4.42 -2.23 2.23
CA VAL A 241 -3.53 -3.38 2.34
C VAL A 241 -4.08 -4.42 3.32
N SER A 242 -4.58 -3.97 4.47
CA SER A 242 -4.92 -4.88 5.59
C SER A 242 -6.30 -5.51 5.44
N TYR A 243 -7.24 -4.86 4.76
CA TYR A 243 -8.65 -5.26 4.75
C TYR A 243 -9.26 -5.49 3.35
N PRO A 244 -8.60 -6.17 2.39
CA PRO A 244 -9.14 -6.35 1.04
C PRO A 244 -10.51 -7.04 1.02
N GLN A 245 -10.76 -7.94 1.98
CA GLN A 245 -12.00 -8.70 2.10
C GLN A 245 -13.24 -7.84 2.37
N ILE A 246 -13.10 -6.73 3.08
CA ILE A 246 -14.23 -5.83 3.38
C ILE A 246 -14.69 -5.16 2.09
N PHE A 247 -13.74 -4.69 1.29
CA PHE A 247 -14.00 -4.00 0.03
C PHE A 247 -14.54 -4.91 -1.07
N THR A 248 -14.21 -6.21 -1.06
CA THR A 248 -14.75 -7.18 -2.02
C THR A 248 -16.12 -7.72 -1.64
N LYS A 249 -16.42 -7.82 -0.34
CA LYS A 249 -17.71 -8.35 0.15
C LYS A 249 -18.84 -7.32 0.15
N HIS A 250 -18.53 -6.07 0.46
CA HIS A 250 -19.51 -4.99 0.60
C HIS A 250 -19.52 -4.10 -0.64
N ALA A 251 -20.68 -3.96 -1.27
CA ALA A 251 -20.84 -3.21 -2.53
C ALA A 251 -20.60 -1.71 -2.34
N GLU A 252 -20.90 -1.19 -1.15
CA GLU A 252 -20.71 0.20 -0.72
C GLU A 252 -19.22 0.56 -0.70
N PHE A 253 -18.38 -0.32 -0.15
CA PHE A 253 -16.93 -0.13 -0.13
C PHE A 253 -16.33 -0.26 -1.54
N SER A 254 -16.81 -1.22 -2.34
CA SER A 254 -16.45 -1.33 -3.76
C SER A 254 -16.79 -0.04 -4.55
N PHE A 255 -17.96 0.53 -4.30
CA PHE A 255 -18.39 1.80 -4.89
C PHE A 255 -17.45 2.95 -4.48
N MET A 256 -17.04 3.02 -3.20
CA MET A 256 -16.13 4.05 -2.73
C MET A 256 -14.74 3.96 -3.38
N LEU A 257 -14.24 2.75 -3.65
CA LEU A 257 -12.99 2.58 -4.40
C LEU A 257 -13.08 3.22 -5.79
N LYS A 258 -14.17 2.97 -6.51
CA LYS A 258 -14.39 3.46 -7.89
C LYS A 258 -14.62 4.96 -7.95
N GLU A 259 -15.52 5.48 -7.13
CA GLU A 259 -16.02 6.85 -7.28
C GLU A 259 -15.29 7.88 -6.41
N ARG A 260 -14.54 7.44 -5.39
CA ARG A 260 -13.81 8.34 -4.49
C ARG A 260 -12.30 8.11 -4.53
N VAL A 261 -11.85 6.89 -4.26
CA VAL A 261 -10.41 6.60 -4.14
C VAL A 261 -9.70 6.74 -5.48
N CYS A 262 -10.23 6.14 -6.56
CA CYS A 262 -9.58 6.21 -7.86
C CYS A 262 -9.48 7.65 -8.41
N PRO A 263 -10.57 8.44 -8.44
CA PRO A 263 -10.52 9.85 -8.83
C PRO A 263 -9.60 10.70 -7.94
N LEU A 264 -9.57 10.43 -6.62
CA LEU A 264 -8.66 11.10 -5.68
C LEU A 264 -7.20 10.86 -6.07
N VAL A 265 -6.82 9.60 -6.29
CA VAL A 265 -5.46 9.22 -6.69
C VAL A 265 -5.09 9.88 -8.02
N ILE A 266 -5.97 9.84 -9.03
CA ILE A 266 -5.75 10.49 -10.34
C ILE A 266 -5.57 12.01 -10.17
N LYS A 267 -6.42 12.67 -9.37
CA LYS A 267 -6.34 14.11 -9.09
C LYS A 267 -5.02 14.47 -8.42
N LEU A 268 -4.57 13.70 -7.43
CA LEU A 268 -3.32 13.96 -6.71
C LEU A 268 -2.07 13.69 -7.56
N PHE A 269 -2.16 12.86 -8.61
CA PHE A 269 -1.10 12.71 -9.60
C PHE A 269 -1.06 13.83 -10.66
N SER A 270 -2.08 14.70 -10.75
CA SER A 270 -2.17 15.74 -11.78
C SER A 270 -0.94 16.69 -11.84
N PRO A 271 -0.38 17.17 -10.71
CA PRO A 271 0.85 17.99 -10.75
C PRO A 271 2.03 17.24 -11.37
N SER A 272 2.20 15.97 -11.01
CA SER A 272 3.25 15.09 -11.53
C SER A 272 3.08 14.78 -13.02
N LEU A 273 1.85 14.73 -13.52
CA LEU A 273 1.56 14.50 -14.94
C LEU A 273 1.91 15.73 -15.78
N LYS A 274 1.58 16.93 -15.28
CA LYS A 274 1.83 18.20 -15.98
C LYS A 274 3.29 18.67 -15.91
N TYR A 275 4.03 18.23 -14.90
CA TYR A 275 5.44 18.60 -14.73
C TYR A 275 6.34 17.97 -15.81
N ARG A 276 7.12 18.80 -16.51
CA ARG A 276 8.22 18.39 -17.40
C ARG A 276 9.51 19.01 -16.91
N GLN A 277 10.54 18.19 -16.75
CA GLN A 277 11.87 18.65 -16.39
C GLN A 277 12.53 19.34 -17.60
N GLY A 278 12.96 20.60 -17.43
CA GLY A 278 13.78 21.30 -18.43
C GLY A 278 13.04 22.20 -19.43
N LEU A 279 11.71 22.33 -19.36
CA LEU A 279 11.00 23.37 -20.13
C LEU A 279 10.72 24.62 -19.25
N PRO A 280 10.78 25.84 -19.82
CA PRO A 280 10.30 27.03 -19.13
C PRO A 280 8.81 26.87 -18.77
N PRO A 281 8.33 27.46 -17.65
CA PRO A 281 6.93 27.37 -17.27
C PRO A 281 6.06 27.87 -18.42
N ALA A 282 5.07 27.07 -18.82
CA ALA A 282 4.09 27.48 -19.82
C ALA A 282 3.46 28.82 -19.38
N PRO A 283 3.10 29.73 -20.31
CA PRO A 283 2.38 30.96 -20.01
C PRO A 283 0.93 30.61 -19.64
N SER A 284 0.75 29.97 -18.49
CA SER A 284 -0.54 29.71 -17.88
C SER A 284 -0.57 30.42 -16.54
N PRO A 285 -1.72 30.97 -16.12
CA PRO A 285 -1.82 31.80 -14.92
C PRO A 285 -1.63 31.04 -13.60
N ALA A 286 -1.41 29.72 -13.64
CA ALA A 286 -1.17 28.88 -12.47
C ALA A 286 0.28 28.36 -12.47
N PRO A 287 1.04 28.54 -11.38
CA PRO A 287 2.38 27.96 -11.25
C PRO A 287 2.30 26.44 -11.37
N VAL A 288 3.14 25.84 -12.22
CA VAL A 288 3.25 24.38 -12.32
C VAL A 288 3.93 23.86 -11.06
N GLU A 289 3.12 23.36 -10.11
CA GLU A 289 3.64 22.81 -8.85
C GLU A 289 4.55 21.61 -9.14
N LYS A 290 5.75 21.65 -8.55
CA LYS A 290 6.73 20.57 -8.63
C LYS A 290 6.15 19.31 -7.93
N PRO A 291 6.31 18.11 -8.51
CA PRO A 291 5.86 16.88 -7.86
C PRO A 291 6.54 16.70 -6.51
N PHE A 292 5.73 16.52 -5.46
CA PHE A 292 6.21 16.35 -4.09
C PHE A 292 6.48 14.86 -3.82
N PHE A 293 7.75 14.51 -3.61
CA PHE A 293 8.23 13.13 -3.47
C PHE A 293 7.41 12.29 -2.45
N PRO A 294 7.16 12.77 -1.21
CA PRO A 294 6.42 12.00 -0.21
C PRO A 294 4.99 11.64 -0.62
N ILE A 295 4.33 12.50 -1.42
CA ILE A 295 2.98 12.24 -1.92
C ILE A 295 3.04 11.25 -3.08
N VAL A 296 3.90 11.48 -4.08
CA VAL A 296 4.01 10.62 -5.27
C VAL A 296 4.36 9.18 -4.89
N MET A 297 5.32 8.99 -3.98
CA MET A 297 5.71 7.67 -3.49
C MET A 297 4.52 6.95 -2.81
N ARG A 298 3.78 7.63 -1.91
CA ARG A 298 2.60 7.05 -1.24
C ARG A 298 1.47 6.73 -2.21
N LEU A 299 1.22 7.60 -3.19
CA LEU A 299 0.23 7.33 -4.24
C LEU A 299 0.62 6.12 -5.09
N LEU A 300 1.90 5.96 -5.44
CA LEU A 300 2.39 4.81 -6.20
C LEU A 300 2.25 3.50 -5.41
N ARG A 301 2.44 3.54 -4.08
CA ARG A 301 2.15 2.40 -3.20
C ARG A 301 0.66 2.04 -3.20
N ILE A 302 -0.22 3.04 -3.09
CA ILE A 302 -1.67 2.84 -3.19
C ILE A 302 -2.05 2.24 -4.55
N VAL A 303 -1.51 2.75 -5.65
CA VAL A 303 -1.74 2.20 -7.01
C VAL A 303 -1.30 0.74 -7.09
N ALA A 304 -0.13 0.39 -6.55
CA ALA A 304 0.33 -0.99 -6.52
C ALA A 304 -0.66 -1.91 -5.78
N VAL A 305 -1.22 -1.44 -4.67
CA VAL A 305 -2.22 -2.18 -3.87
C VAL A 305 -3.56 -2.29 -4.61
N LEU A 306 -4.02 -1.21 -5.25
CA LEU A 306 -5.25 -1.19 -6.06
C LEU A 306 -5.17 -2.21 -7.19
N ILE A 307 -4.08 -2.22 -7.96
CA ILE A 307 -3.90 -3.16 -9.06
C ILE A 307 -3.71 -4.59 -8.53
N LYS A 308 -2.96 -4.80 -7.45
CA LYS A 308 -2.70 -6.15 -6.94
C LYS A 308 -3.92 -6.82 -6.31
N ASN A 309 -4.64 -6.10 -5.45
CA ASN A 309 -5.68 -6.70 -4.60
C ASN A 309 -7.10 -6.48 -5.15
N TYR A 310 -7.32 -5.47 -6.00
CA TYR A 310 -8.65 -5.03 -6.41
C TYR A 310 -8.87 -5.05 -7.93
N TYR A 311 -7.97 -5.69 -8.68
CA TYR A 311 -8.05 -5.79 -10.14
C TYR A 311 -9.43 -6.22 -10.67
N PRO A 312 -10.07 -7.30 -10.17
CA PRO A 312 -11.35 -7.76 -10.73
C PRO A 312 -12.48 -6.74 -10.60
N LEU A 313 -12.39 -5.84 -9.62
CA LEU A 313 -13.38 -4.80 -9.39
C LEU A 313 -13.09 -3.55 -10.24
N LEU A 314 -11.81 -3.21 -10.46
CA LEU A 314 -11.33 -1.92 -10.96
C LEU A 314 -10.68 -2.03 -12.35
N VAL A 315 -11.21 -2.87 -13.25
CA VAL A 315 -10.58 -3.13 -14.56
C VAL A 315 -10.37 -1.84 -15.37
N THR A 316 -11.36 -0.93 -15.40
CA THR A 316 -11.27 0.35 -16.13
C THR A 316 -10.29 1.33 -15.50
N GLU A 317 -10.26 1.41 -14.18
CA GLU A 317 -9.42 2.33 -13.43
C GLU A 317 -7.96 1.84 -13.42
N CYS A 318 -7.74 0.51 -13.37
CA CYS A 318 -6.42 -0.10 -13.52
C CYS A 318 -5.81 0.19 -14.89
N GLU A 319 -6.60 0.24 -15.97
CA GLU A 319 -6.12 0.64 -17.30
C GLU A 319 -5.51 2.05 -17.26
N ILE A 320 -6.20 2.99 -16.59
CA ILE A 320 -5.73 4.36 -16.40
C ILE A 320 -4.45 4.39 -15.57
N PHE A 321 -4.39 3.64 -14.46
CA PHE A 321 -3.21 3.60 -13.60
C PHE A 321 -2.00 2.97 -14.28
N LEU A 322 -2.17 1.87 -15.01
CA LEU A 322 -1.09 1.22 -15.77
C LEU A 322 -0.58 2.15 -16.87
N SER A 323 -1.48 2.82 -17.60
CA SER A 323 -1.12 3.85 -18.58
C SER A 323 -0.35 5.02 -17.96
N LEU A 324 -0.71 5.40 -16.73
CA LEU A 324 -0.03 6.46 -15.98
C LEU A 324 1.37 6.04 -15.50
N LEU A 325 1.54 4.78 -15.07
CA LEU A 325 2.85 4.22 -14.74
C LEU A 325 3.78 4.21 -15.97
N VAL A 326 3.26 3.83 -17.14
CA VAL A 326 4.01 3.88 -18.41
C VAL A 326 4.45 5.30 -18.73
N LYS A 327 3.54 6.29 -18.66
CA LYS A 327 3.87 7.71 -18.88
C LYS A 327 4.90 8.27 -17.88
N PHE A 328 4.99 7.71 -16.69
CA PHE A 328 6.01 8.13 -15.72
C PHE A 328 7.42 7.62 -16.04
N LEU A 329 7.58 6.72 -17.03
CA LEU A 329 8.89 6.29 -17.53
C LEU A 329 9.49 7.26 -18.57
N ASP A 330 8.71 8.24 -19.04
CA ASP A 330 9.14 9.22 -20.04
C ASP A 330 10.42 9.96 -19.62
N PRO A 331 11.32 10.30 -20.57
CA PRO A 331 12.59 10.96 -20.26
C PRO A 331 12.43 12.39 -19.70
N GLU A 332 11.26 13.01 -19.89
CA GLU A 332 10.93 14.34 -19.36
C GLU A 332 10.62 14.33 -17.85
N LYS A 333 10.47 13.14 -17.25
CA LYS A 333 10.17 12.99 -15.83
C LYS A 333 11.46 12.87 -15.02
N PRO A 334 11.46 13.33 -13.75
CA PRO A 334 12.66 13.23 -12.92
C PRO A 334 13.02 11.77 -12.65
N ILE A 335 14.32 11.47 -12.64
CA ILE A 335 14.83 10.09 -12.55
C ILE A 335 14.29 9.32 -11.34
N TRP A 336 14.14 9.98 -10.19
CA TRP A 336 13.58 9.36 -8.98
C TRP A 336 12.13 8.90 -9.20
N GLN A 337 11.33 9.65 -9.96
CA GLN A 337 9.93 9.30 -10.26
C GLN A 337 9.88 8.13 -11.23
N ARG A 338 10.76 8.15 -12.25
CA ARG A 338 10.89 7.04 -13.20
C ARG A 338 11.29 5.75 -12.48
N CYS A 339 12.24 5.82 -11.53
CA CYS A 339 12.66 4.69 -10.71
C CYS A 339 11.54 4.17 -9.80
N LEU A 340 10.76 5.04 -9.14
CA LEU A 340 9.60 4.61 -8.35
C LEU A 340 8.56 3.88 -9.20
N SER A 341 8.28 4.37 -10.41
CA SER A 341 7.37 3.71 -11.35
C SER A 341 7.89 2.35 -11.81
N LEU A 342 9.19 2.23 -12.08
CA LEU A 342 9.82 0.94 -12.37
C LEU A 342 9.71 -0.04 -11.20
N GLU A 343 9.82 0.41 -9.95
CA GLU A 343 9.66 -0.49 -8.79
C GLU A 343 8.22 -1.02 -8.69
N VAL A 344 7.23 -0.16 -8.95
CA VAL A 344 5.83 -0.60 -9.00
C VAL A 344 5.63 -1.59 -10.14
N LEU A 345 6.11 -1.29 -11.35
CA LEU A 345 6.00 -2.22 -12.48
C LEU A 345 6.68 -3.56 -12.20
N HIS A 346 7.87 -3.55 -11.57
CA HIS A 346 8.54 -4.78 -11.16
C HIS A 346 7.66 -5.61 -10.21
N LYS A 347 7.05 -4.98 -9.21
CA LYS A 347 6.11 -5.66 -8.28
C LYS A 347 4.93 -6.31 -8.98
N LEU A 348 4.45 -5.71 -10.08
CA LEU A 348 3.31 -6.23 -10.85
C LEU A 348 3.73 -7.34 -11.82
N LEU A 349 4.89 -7.21 -12.49
CA LEU A 349 5.37 -8.16 -13.50
C LEU A 349 5.85 -9.50 -12.91
N VAL A 350 6.21 -9.52 -11.62
CA VAL A 350 6.54 -10.75 -10.86
C VAL A 350 5.30 -11.65 -10.67
N LEU A 351 4.07 -11.14 -10.82
CA LEU A 351 2.84 -11.89 -10.56
C LEU A 351 2.21 -12.41 -11.87
N PRO A 352 2.27 -13.73 -12.18
CA PRO A 352 1.77 -14.28 -13.44
C PRO A 352 0.28 -14.04 -13.68
N GLU A 353 -0.53 -14.18 -12.63
CA GLU A 353 -1.98 -13.96 -12.69
C GLU A 353 -2.34 -12.54 -13.15
N LEU A 354 -1.56 -11.52 -12.74
CA LEU A 354 -1.82 -10.14 -13.17
C LEU A 354 -1.49 -9.94 -14.65
N ILE A 355 -0.40 -10.55 -15.15
CA ILE A 355 -0.04 -10.45 -16.58
C ILE A 355 -1.09 -11.14 -17.45
N ARG A 356 -1.54 -12.35 -17.06
CA ARG A 356 -2.67 -13.04 -17.72
C ARG A 356 -3.90 -12.15 -17.76
N ASN A 357 -4.26 -11.57 -16.62
CA ASN A 357 -5.40 -10.67 -16.49
C ASN A 357 -5.30 -9.41 -17.37
N PHE A 358 -4.11 -8.77 -17.44
CA PHE A 358 -3.88 -7.59 -18.29
C PHE A 358 -4.07 -7.92 -19.78
N CYS A 359 -3.51 -9.05 -20.23
CA CYS A 359 -3.66 -9.44 -21.63
C CYS A 359 -5.11 -9.81 -21.98
N GLN A 360 -5.80 -10.57 -21.13
CA GLN A 360 -7.20 -10.93 -21.36
C GLN A 360 -8.13 -9.71 -21.34
N SER A 361 -7.88 -8.76 -20.44
CA SER A 361 -8.79 -7.63 -20.22
C SER A 361 -8.58 -6.46 -21.17
N TYR A 362 -7.34 -6.27 -21.65
CA TYR A 362 -6.95 -5.12 -22.47
C TYR A 362 -6.40 -5.55 -23.84
N ASP A 363 -5.28 -6.28 -23.88
CA ASP A 363 -4.56 -6.56 -25.12
C ASP A 363 -5.32 -7.48 -26.09
N MET A 364 -6.21 -8.35 -25.61
CA MET A 364 -7.08 -9.15 -26.48
C MET A 364 -8.25 -8.35 -27.08
N LYS A 365 -8.56 -7.16 -26.56
CA LYS A 365 -9.69 -6.35 -27.06
C LYS A 365 -9.23 -5.41 -28.19
N PRO A 366 -9.96 -5.33 -29.32
CA PRO A 366 -9.51 -4.57 -30.49
C PRO A 366 -9.51 -3.05 -30.30
N HIS A 367 -10.36 -2.52 -29.40
CA HIS A 367 -10.51 -1.07 -29.16
C HIS A 367 -9.96 -0.60 -27.80
N SER A 368 -9.29 -1.48 -27.05
CA SER A 368 -8.68 -1.12 -25.76
C SER A 368 -7.19 -0.83 -25.94
N THR A 369 -6.60 -0.12 -24.99
CA THR A 369 -5.16 0.12 -24.96
C THR A 369 -4.41 -1.21 -24.80
N LYS A 370 -3.27 -1.36 -25.47
CA LYS A 370 -2.45 -2.58 -25.40
C LYS A 370 -1.45 -2.44 -24.25
N ILE A 371 -1.98 -2.48 -23.03
CA ILE A 371 -1.25 -2.16 -21.80
C ILE A 371 0.00 -3.01 -21.65
N PHE A 372 -0.07 -4.32 -21.88
CA PHE A 372 1.08 -5.19 -21.69
C PHE A 372 2.18 -4.86 -22.71
N ARG A 373 1.82 -4.68 -23.98
CA ARG A 373 2.73 -4.20 -25.02
C ARG A 373 3.36 -2.85 -24.68
N ASP A 374 2.57 -1.90 -24.19
CA ASP A 374 3.03 -0.56 -23.85
C ASP A 374 4.02 -0.58 -22.67
N ILE A 375 3.80 -1.45 -21.67
CA ILE A 375 4.74 -1.66 -20.56
C ILE A 375 6.09 -2.17 -21.08
N VAL A 376 6.10 -3.22 -21.91
CA VAL A 376 7.34 -3.81 -22.43
C VAL A 376 8.10 -2.81 -23.31
N ASN A 377 7.40 -2.09 -24.19
CA ASN A 377 7.99 -1.06 -25.02
C ASN A 377 8.56 0.10 -24.19
N ALA A 378 7.85 0.53 -23.14
CA ALA A 378 8.31 1.60 -22.25
C ALA A 378 9.55 1.19 -21.44
N LEU A 379 9.68 -0.07 -21.04
CA LEU A 379 10.92 -0.59 -20.43
C LEU A 379 12.10 -0.50 -21.41
N GLY A 380 11.90 -0.90 -22.66
CA GLY A 380 12.92 -0.78 -23.70
C GLY A 380 13.31 0.67 -24.00
N ALA A 381 12.32 1.56 -24.16
CA ALA A 381 12.53 2.99 -24.36
C ALA A 381 13.23 3.65 -23.16
N PHE A 382 12.90 3.23 -21.93
CA PHE A 382 13.59 3.68 -20.73
C PHE A 382 15.08 3.34 -20.82
N ILE A 383 15.43 2.08 -21.10
CA ILE A 383 16.83 1.63 -21.21
C ILE A 383 17.56 2.42 -22.31
N GLN A 384 16.97 2.53 -23.50
CA GLN A 384 17.52 3.34 -24.60
C GLN A 384 17.79 4.77 -24.18
N SER A 385 16.84 5.42 -23.51
CA SER A 385 16.99 6.79 -23.05
C SER A 385 18.15 6.99 -22.07
N GLN A 386 18.47 5.98 -21.24
CA GLN A 386 19.59 6.07 -20.29
C GLN A 386 20.95 6.01 -21.00
N PHE A 387 21.05 5.26 -22.11
CA PHE A 387 22.27 5.23 -22.93
C PHE A 387 22.39 6.44 -23.86
N MET A 388 21.28 7.09 -24.21
CA MET A 388 21.25 8.24 -25.12
C MET A 388 21.36 9.59 -24.40
N ASN A 389 20.87 9.70 -23.16
CA ASN A 389 20.90 10.92 -22.36
C ASN A 389 22.05 10.93 -21.33
N GLN A 390 23.21 11.43 -21.72
CA GLN A 390 24.13 12.14 -20.82
C GLN A 390 24.64 13.43 -21.50
N PRO A 391 24.90 14.51 -20.72
CA PRO A 391 25.41 15.79 -21.19
C PRO A 391 26.90 15.67 -21.49
N GLY A 392 27.21 15.03 -22.61
CA GLY A 392 28.56 14.77 -23.07
C GLY A 392 28.66 14.73 -24.60
N GLY A 393 27.90 15.61 -25.27
CA GLY A 393 28.28 16.00 -26.63
C GLY A 393 29.63 16.74 -26.60
N PRO A 394 30.42 16.71 -27.68
CA PRO A 394 31.82 17.17 -27.72
C PRO A 394 32.00 18.70 -27.70
N ALA A 395 31.36 19.42 -26.76
CA ALA A 395 31.38 20.88 -26.69
C ALA A 395 31.54 21.48 -25.28
N ALA A 396 32.12 20.74 -24.32
CA ALA A 396 32.53 21.29 -23.03
C ALA A 396 33.87 20.70 -22.56
N GLN A 397 34.93 20.94 -23.34
CA GLN A 397 36.31 20.83 -22.85
C GLN A 397 36.92 22.23 -22.82
N THR A 398 36.75 22.93 -21.70
CA THR A 398 37.71 23.96 -21.29
C THR A 398 38.65 23.36 -20.27
N GLY A 399 39.80 22.88 -20.76
CA GLY A 399 41.07 23.02 -20.06
C GLY A 399 41.42 21.99 -19.00
N THR A 400 41.67 20.73 -19.40
CA THR A 400 42.83 19.95 -18.91
C THR A 400 43.06 18.79 -19.87
N LYS A 401 44.24 18.74 -20.50
CA LYS A 401 44.66 17.65 -21.39
C LYS A 401 44.80 16.36 -20.59
N ILE A 402 44.02 15.34 -20.93
CA ILE A 402 44.23 13.94 -20.52
C ILE A 402 44.75 13.19 -21.76
N PRO A 403 45.77 12.33 -21.65
CA PRO A 403 46.34 11.65 -22.80
C PRO A 403 45.38 10.59 -23.36
N ASP A 404 45.49 10.43 -24.67
CA ASP A 404 44.77 9.50 -25.53
C ASP A 404 45.06 8.04 -25.13
N THR A 405 44.07 7.34 -24.59
CA THR A 405 44.09 5.87 -24.49
C THR A 405 42.74 5.31 -24.89
N GLN A 406 42.73 4.64 -26.04
CA GLN A 406 41.63 3.85 -26.56
C GLN A 406 41.19 2.76 -25.56
N GLY A 407 39.90 2.72 -25.24
CA GLY A 407 39.18 1.45 -25.08
C GLY A 407 39.30 0.62 -23.78
N THR A 408 39.61 1.20 -22.61
CA THR A 408 39.56 0.45 -21.33
C THR A 408 38.53 1.00 -20.34
N PRO A 409 37.80 0.15 -19.58
CA PRO A 409 36.91 0.62 -18.51
C PRO A 409 37.71 1.39 -17.46
N PRO A 410 37.12 2.41 -16.80
CA PRO A 410 37.85 3.20 -15.81
C PRO A 410 38.33 2.28 -14.67
N ALA A 411 39.65 2.18 -14.51
CA ALA A 411 40.31 1.39 -13.47
C ALA A 411 40.18 1.99 -12.06
N ILE A 412 39.14 2.79 -11.82
CA ILE A 412 38.95 3.58 -10.60
C ILE A 412 37.55 3.30 -10.06
N VAL A 413 37.48 2.44 -9.04
CA VAL A 413 36.33 2.33 -8.15
C VAL A 413 36.68 3.12 -6.89
N HIS A 414 35.93 4.18 -6.58
CA HIS A 414 36.08 4.97 -5.33
C HIS A 414 37.51 5.49 -5.04
N GLY A 415 38.25 5.91 -6.06
CA GLY A 415 39.58 6.53 -5.86
C GLY A 415 40.71 5.59 -5.43
N MET A 416 40.50 4.26 -5.48
CA MET A 416 41.57 3.28 -5.28
C MET A 416 41.79 2.43 -6.55
N PRO A 417 43.05 2.11 -6.90
CA PRO A 417 43.36 1.27 -8.04
C PRO A 417 42.85 -0.15 -7.78
N VAL A 418 42.24 -0.75 -8.79
CA VAL A 418 41.74 -2.12 -8.75
C VAL A 418 42.94 -3.08 -8.65
N GLY A 419 43.22 -3.56 -7.43
CA GLY A 419 44.21 -4.60 -7.19
C GLY A 419 43.73 -5.98 -7.67
N SER A 420 44.68 -6.87 -7.98
CA SER A 420 44.42 -8.27 -8.35
C SER A 420 43.57 -8.96 -7.28
N GLY A 421 42.32 -9.30 -7.61
CA GLY A 421 41.42 -10.06 -6.75
C GLY A 421 39.99 -9.52 -6.61
N VAL A 422 39.72 -8.29 -7.08
CA VAL A 422 38.35 -7.74 -7.11
C VAL A 422 37.71 -8.08 -8.45
N SER A 423 36.66 -8.92 -8.44
CA SER A 423 35.86 -9.16 -9.64
C SER A 423 35.28 -7.84 -10.14
N PRO A 424 35.42 -7.49 -11.43
CA PRO A 424 34.88 -6.24 -11.96
C PRO A 424 33.37 -6.19 -11.71
N GLN A 425 32.87 -5.04 -11.24
CA GLN A 425 31.44 -4.85 -11.05
C GLN A 425 30.75 -5.03 -12.41
N PRO A 426 29.70 -5.89 -12.50
CA PRO A 426 28.97 -6.07 -13.75
C PRO A 426 28.46 -4.72 -14.24
N ALA A 427 28.56 -4.44 -15.53
CA ALA A 427 28.18 -3.15 -16.09
C ALA A 427 27.82 -3.28 -17.58
N PHE A 428 27.01 -2.34 -18.06
CA PHE A 428 26.74 -2.15 -19.47
C PHE A 428 27.59 -1.01 -20.02
N MET A 429 28.23 -1.22 -21.17
CA MET A 429 29.01 -0.24 -21.89
C MET A 429 28.48 -0.11 -23.32
N TYR A 430 27.85 1.02 -23.63
CA TYR A 430 27.32 1.29 -24.98
C TYR A 430 27.72 2.68 -25.44
N ARG A 431 28.34 2.80 -26.63
CA ARG A 431 28.77 4.07 -27.23
C ARG A 431 29.57 4.99 -26.28
N GLY A 432 30.44 4.42 -25.46
CA GLY A 432 31.26 5.16 -24.49
C GLY A 432 30.56 5.50 -23.17
N VAL A 433 29.28 5.12 -23.00
CA VAL A 433 28.54 5.27 -21.74
C VAL A 433 28.68 3.99 -20.92
N TRP A 434 29.24 4.10 -19.71
CA TRP A 434 29.38 2.99 -18.76
C TRP A 434 28.34 3.12 -17.64
N ILE A 435 27.53 2.07 -17.45
CA ILE A 435 26.45 2.01 -16.45
C ILE A 435 26.64 0.76 -15.57
N PRO A 436 26.87 0.91 -14.25
CA PRO A 436 27.04 -0.23 -13.35
C PRO A 436 25.71 -0.98 -13.14
N LEU A 437 25.79 -2.31 -13.01
CA LEU A 437 24.67 -3.16 -12.62
C LEU A 437 24.68 -3.36 -11.09
N ASN A 438 23.53 -3.08 -10.47
CA ASN A 438 23.29 -3.39 -9.07
C ASN A 438 22.72 -4.80 -8.93
N MET A 439 23.55 -5.73 -8.44
CA MET A 439 23.18 -7.14 -8.23
C MET A 439 22.40 -7.39 -6.93
N ALA A 440 22.16 -6.36 -6.12
CA ALA A 440 21.51 -6.47 -4.81
C ALA A 440 20.01 -6.83 -4.86
N ILE A 441 19.39 -6.88 -6.04
CA ILE A 441 17.98 -7.26 -6.24
C ILE A 441 17.95 -8.71 -6.78
N PRO A 442 17.50 -9.71 -5.99
CA PRO A 442 17.36 -11.10 -6.45
C PRO A 442 16.32 -11.24 -7.59
N LEU A 443 16.45 -12.23 -8.49
CA LEU A 443 15.39 -12.57 -9.47
C LEU A 443 14.15 -13.11 -8.72
N GLY A 444 12.94 -12.79 -9.18
CA GLY A 444 11.68 -13.23 -8.55
C GLY A 444 11.32 -12.55 -7.22
N GLN A 445 12.09 -11.57 -6.77
CA GLN A 445 11.81 -10.79 -5.55
C GLN A 445 11.86 -9.29 -5.84
N SER A 446 10.76 -8.59 -5.59
CA SER A 446 10.68 -7.13 -5.71
C SER A 446 10.81 -6.48 -4.32
N LYS A 447 12.04 -6.08 -3.95
CA LYS A 447 12.27 -5.24 -2.76
C LYS A 447 12.14 -3.77 -3.16
N GLY A 448 11.36 -2.98 -2.40
CA GLY A 448 11.16 -1.56 -2.70
C GLY A 448 12.30 -0.72 -2.13
N GLY A 449 13.29 -0.36 -2.94
CA GLY A 449 14.41 0.48 -2.49
C GLY A 449 13.94 1.90 -2.16
N PHE A 450 13.23 2.54 -3.09
CA PHE A 450 12.76 3.92 -2.94
C PHE A 450 11.31 4.00 -2.44
N LEU A 451 10.48 2.99 -2.75
CA LEU A 451 9.10 2.91 -2.25
C LEU A 451 9.01 2.75 -0.73
N GLU A 452 10.07 2.31 -0.04
CA GLU A 452 10.08 2.11 1.42
C GLU A 452 10.66 3.30 2.21
N LEU A 453 11.11 4.36 1.53
CA LEU A 453 11.69 5.57 2.15
C LEU A 453 10.59 6.54 2.63
N LEU A 454 9.76 6.10 3.58
CA LEU A 454 8.59 6.85 4.07
C LEU A 454 8.96 8.15 4.82
N ASP A 455 10.13 8.19 5.45
CA ASP A 455 10.57 9.29 6.33
C ASP A 455 11.24 10.47 5.60
N LYS A 456 11.59 10.32 4.32
CA LYS A 456 12.31 11.36 3.57
C LYS A 456 11.35 12.36 2.95
N THR A 457 11.59 13.64 3.20
CA THR A 457 10.84 14.78 2.61
C THR A 457 11.29 15.12 1.19
N ASP A 458 12.56 14.86 0.88
CA ASP A 458 13.18 15.15 -0.41
C ASP A 458 13.56 13.87 -1.16
N PRO A 459 13.52 13.88 -2.51
CA PRO A 459 13.90 12.73 -3.30
C PRO A 459 15.40 12.41 -3.07
N PRO A 460 15.72 11.19 -2.63
CA PRO A 460 17.12 10.77 -2.47
C PRO A 460 17.85 10.74 -3.82
N GLY A 461 19.17 10.94 -3.79
CA GLY A 461 20.02 10.73 -4.97
C GLY A 461 19.91 9.29 -5.46
N VAL A 462 19.55 9.10 -6.72
CA VAL A 462 19.44 7.77 -7.34
C VAL A 462 20.86 7.27 -7.65
N PRO A 463 21.29 6.10 -7.14
CA PRO A 463 22.60 5.53 -7.47
C PRO A 463 22.72 5.29 -8.97
N ASP A 464 23.91 5.53 -9.51
CA ASP A 464 24.20 5.31 -10.92
C ASP A 464 23.86 3.86 -11.32
N GLY A 465 23.17 3.71 -12.46
CA GLY A 465 22.74 2.41 -12.97
C GLY A 465 21.61 1.70 -12.23
N TYR A 466 21.07 2.26 -11.13
CA TYR A 466 19.92 1.68 -10.42
C TYR A 466 18.70 1.50 -11.36
N GLY A 467 18.33 2.54 -12.11
CA GLY A 467 17.20 2.50 -13.02
C GLY A 467 17.36 1.45 -14.14
N VAL A 468 18.55 1.39 -14.77
CA VAL A 468 18.82 0.40 -15.84
C VAL A 468 18.84 -1.02 -15.29
N SER A 469 19.42 -1.23 -14.11
CA SER A 469 19.42 -2.52 -13.42
C SER A 469 17.99 -3.00 -13.15
N LEU A 470 17.12 -2.11 -12.66
CA LEU A 470 15.73 -2.42 -12.37
C LEU A 470 14.91 -2.69 -13.64
N ALA A 471 15.08 -1.87 -14.69
CA ALA A 471 14.42 -2.09 -15.97
C ALA A 471 14.85 -3.41 -16.64
N PHE A 472 16.14 -3.75 -16.56
CA PHE A 472 16.65 -5.05 -17.00
C PHE A 472 16.00 -6.20 -16.22
N ARG A 473 15.89 -6.08 -14.89
CA ARG A 473 15.20 -7.08 -14.06
C ARG A 473 13.72 -7.23 -14.44
N CYS A 474 13.01 -6.12 -14.69
CA CYS A 474 11.63 -6.17 -15.17
C CYS A 474 11.49 -6.95 -16.48
N LEU A 475 12.41 -6.74 -17.44
CA LEU A 475 12.42 -7.47 -18.71
C LEU A 475 12.65 -8.96 -18.49
N MET A 476 13.65 -9.33 -17.69
CA MET A 476 13.94 -10.73 -17.36
C MET A 476 12.75 -11.41 -16.67
N GLU A 477 12.08 -10.70 -15.75
CA GLU A 477 10.90 -11.21 -15.07
C GLU A 477 9.71 -11.34 -16.02
N THR A 478 9.52 -10.40 -16.95
CA THR A 478 8.49 -10.53 -18.00
C THR A 478 8.74 -11.77 -18.84
N THR A 479 9.98 -12.02 -19.26
CA THR A 479 10.34 -13.24 -20.00
C THR A 479 10.05 -14.50 -19.19
N ARG A 480 10.43 -14.51 -17.90
CA ARG A 480 10.14 -15.63 -16.99
C ARG A 480 8.64 -15.87 -16.85
N THR A 481 7.88 -14.83 -16.56
CA THR A 481 6.44 -14.91 -16.34
C THR A 481 5.69 -15.35 -17.60
N VAL A 482 6.06 -14.83 -18.77
CA VAL A 482 5.50 -15.30 -20.06
C VAL A 482 5.84 -16.77 -20.29
N ASN A 483 7.08 -17.19 -20.00
CA ASN A 483 7.47 -18.60 -20.11
C ASN A 483 6.67 -19.51 -19.15
N THR A 484 6.50 -19.13 -17.89
CA THR A 484 5.68 -19.86 -16.92
C THR A 484 4.23 -19.96 -17.37
N LEU A 485 3.64 -18.87 -17.88
CA LEU A 485 2.27 -18.86 -18.37
C LEU A 485 2.07 -19.75 -19.61
N VAL A 486 3.05 -19.81 -20.52
CA VAL A 486 2.97 -20.59 -21.76
C VAL A 486 3.29 -22.07 -21.56
N MET A 487 4.25 -22.40 -20.69
CA MET A 487 4.73 -23.79 -20.50
C MET A 487 4.01 -24.56 -19.38
N GLY A 488 3.31 -23.85 -18.49
CA GLY A 488 2.77 -24.43 -17.26
C GLY A 488 3.86 -24.81 -16.24
N ASP A 489 3.48 -24.96 -14.97
CA ASP A 489 4.39 -25.38 -13.89
C ASP A 489 4.85 -26.83 -14.09
N GLN A 490 5.90 -27.06 -14.88
CA GLN A 490 6.49 -28.39 -15.06
C GLN A 490 7.40 -28.85 -13.89
N GLU A 491 7.54 -28.06 -12.82
CA GLU A 491 8.53 -28.36 -11.76
C GLU A 491 8.00 -29.07 -10.51
N ASP A 492 6.68 -29.14 -10.24
CA ASP A 492 6.16 -29.65 -8.96
C ASP A 492 5.66 -31.13 -8.94
N GLU A 493 5.57 -31.83 -10.08
CA GLU A 493 5.12 -33.25 -10.08
C GLU A 493 6.21 -34.28 -9.73
N SER A 494 7.47 -33.85 -9.52
CA SER A 494 8.58 -34.78 -9.29
C SER A 494 8.79 -35.18 -7.82
N HIS A 495 8.10 -34.56 -6.85
CA HIS A 495 8.41 -34.75 -5.42
C HIS A 495 7.34 -35.42 -4.53
N GLN A 496 6.14 -35.77 -5.03
CA GLN A 496 5.12 -36.48 -4.22
C GLN A 496 4.94 -37.97 -4.53
N SER A 497 5.60 -38.50 -5.57
CA SER A 497 5.32 -39.86 -6.07
C SER A 497 6.09 -41.00 -5.37
N GLN A 498 6.83 -40.74 -4.29
CA GLN A 498 7.70 -41.76 -3.66
C GLN A 498 7.23 -42.36 -2.32
N GLN A 499 6.08 -41.99 -1.75
CA GLN A 499 5.69 -42.47 -0.41
C GLN A 499 4.53 -43.47 -0.30
N HIS A 500 3.94 -43.96 -1.40
CA HIS A 500 2.90 -44.99 -1.30
C HIS A 500 3.01 -46.07 -2.39
N ARG A 501 3.91 -47.04 -2.17
CA ARG A 501 3.83 -48.36 -2.83
C ARG A 501 4.17 -49.47 -1.84
N THR A 502 3.15 -50.01 -1.16
CA THR A 502 3.15 -51.40 -0.68
C THR A 502 1.71 -51.93 -0.56
N ARG A 503 1.48 -53.11 -1.19
CA ARG A 503 0.32 -54.03 -1.13
C ARG A 503 -0.95 -53.52 -1.84
N ASP A 504 -1.67 -54.30 -2.66
CA ASP A 504 -1.79 -55.75 -2.80
C ASP A 504 -2.19 -56.14 -4.24
N THR A 505 -1.93 -57.39 -4.60
CA THR A 505 -2.13 -58.03 -5.91
C THR A 505 -3.57 -58.46 -6.22
N GLY A 506 -3.99 -58.33 -7.49
CA GLY A 506 -5.13 -59.04 -8.10
C GLY A 506 -5.21 -58.82 -9.63
N PRO A 507 -5.43 -59.85 -10.48
CA PRO A 507 -5.24 -59.73 -11.93
C PRO A 507 -6.56 -59.48 -12.68
N GLY A 508 -6.52 -58.59 -13.68
CA GLY A 508 -7.48 -58.62 -14.79
C GLY A 508 -8.19 -57.30 -15.09
N GLN A 509 -7.60 -56.50 -15.97
CA GLN A 509 -8.19 -56.05 -17.25
C GLN A 509 -7.29 -54.95 -17.82
N ALA A 510 -6.70 -55.26 -18.98
CA ALA A 510 -6.00 -54.27 -19.78
C ALA A 510 -7.03 -53.31 -20.37
N THR A 511 -7.07 -52.09 -19.85
CA THR A 511 -7.56 -50.91 -20.57
C THR A 511 -6.36 -50.00 -20.79
N ASN A 512 -5.98 -49.85 -22.06
CA ASN A 512 -5.08 -48.80 -22.51
C ASN A 512 -5.69 -47.47 -22.10
N LYS A 513 -5.19 -46.87 -21.02
CA LYS A 513 -5.37 -45.44 -20.76
C LYS A 513 -4.21 -44.75 -21.45
N GLU A 514 -4.45 -44.42 -22.72
CA GLU A 514 -3.65 -43.40 -23.40
C GLU A 514 -3.64 -42.15 -22.52
N MET A 515 -2.44 -41.59 -22.43
CA MET A 515 -2.11 -40.40 -21.66
C MET A 515 -2.87 -39.24 -22.27
N ASP A 516 -3.96 -38.84 -21.62
CA ASP A 516 -4.77 -37.68 -21.98
C ASP A 516 -3.91 -36.43 -21.76
N VAL A 517 -3.27 -35.96 -22.83
CA VAL A 517 -2.64 -34.65 -22.92
C VAL A 517 -3.80 -33.66 -22.96
N THR A 518 -4.24 -33.26 -21.78
CA THR A 518 -5.43 -32.42 -21.58
C THR A 518 -5.36 -31.15 -22.43
N GLU A 519 -6.38 -31.00 -23.27
CA GLU A 519 -6.69 -29.87 -24.14
C GLU A 519 -6.53 -28.52 -23.39
N THR A 520 -5.49 -27.73 -23.72
CA THR A 520 -5.52 -26.29 -23.43
C THR A 520 -6.73 -25.68 -24.14
N SER A 521 -7.61 -25.01 -23.40
CA SER A 521 -8.78 -24.31 -23.94
C SER A 521 -8.34 -23.39 -25.10
N GLU A 522 -9.10 -23.33 -26.19
CA GLU A 522 -8.82 -22.46 -27.35
C GLU A 522 -8.65 -20.98 -26.91
N GLU A 523 -9.31 -20.59 -25.83
CA GLU A 523 -9.17 -19.28 -25.18
C GLU A 523 -7.77 -19.06 -24.56
N ASP A 524 -7.19 -20.09 -23.94
CA ASP A 524 -5.83 -20.04 -23.40
C ASP A 524 -4.81 -19.99 -24.53
N ARG A 525 -5.04 -20.71 -25.63
CA ARG A 525 -4.18 -20.66 -26.83
C ARG A 525 -4.14 -19.25 -27.44
N GLN A 526 -5.29 -18.59 -27.56
CA GLN A 526 -5.37 -17.21 -28.04
C GLN A 526 -4.66 -16.22 -27.10
N LEU A 527 -4.81 -16.42 -25.79
CA LEU A 527 -4.09 -15.64 -24.79
C LEU A 527 -2.56 -15.77 -24.94
N TYR A 528 -2.05 -16.98 -25.10
CA TYR A 528 -0.61 -17.23 -25.24
C TYR A 528 -0.04 -16.56 -26.50
N LEU A 529 -0.75 -16.65 -27.62
CA LEU A 529 -0.36 -15.97 -28.85
C LEU A 529 -0.31 -14.44 -28.67
N GLU A 530 -1.32 -13.85 -28.01
CA GLU A 530 -1.35 -12.41 -27.79
C GLU A 530 -0.26 -11.93 -26.81
N LEU A 531 0.04 -12.72 -25.77
CA LEU A 531 1.16 -12.47 -24.85
C LEU A 531 2.49 -12.39 -25.59
N ILE A 532 2.74 -13.34 -26.51
CA ILE A 532 3.96 -13.36 -27.32
C ILE A 532 3.97 -12.17 -28.29
N ASN A 533 2.90 -11.95 -29.05
CA ASN A 533 2.80 -10.87 -30.01
C ASN A 533 2.97 -9.48 -29.38
N SER A 534 2.44 -9.30 -28.16
CA SER A 534 2.50 -8.04 -27.43
C SER A 534 3.88 -7.76 -26.82
N SER A 535 4.64 -8.78 -26.46
CA SER A 535 5.93 -8.61 -25.78
C SER A 535 7.16 -8.72 -26.69
N TRP A 536 7.10 -9.49 -27.78
CA TRP A 536 8.32 -9.90 -28.50
C TRP A 536 9.13 -8.72 -29.08
N CYS A 537 8.49 -7.77 -29.77
CA CYS A 537 9.16 -6.63 -30.40
C CYS A 537 9.93 -5.81 -29.38
N GLY A 538 9.28 -5.46 -28.27
CA GLY A 538 9.85 -4.62 -27.23
C GLY A 538 10.95 -5.33 -26.45
N MET A 539 10.76 -6.62 -26.13
CA MET A 539 11.79 -7.44 -25.49
C MET A 539 13.02 -7.58 -26.38
N LEU A 540 12.85 -7.89 -27.67
CA LEU A 540 13.96 -8.04 -28.61
C LEU A 540 14.74 -6.74 -28.76
N ALA A 541 14.05 -5.61 -28.96
CA ALA A 541 14.70 -4.31 -29.10
C ALA A 541 15.52 -3.92 -27.86
N ALA A 542 14.99 -4.20 -26.66
CA ALA A 542 15.67 -3.88 -25.41
C ALA A 542 16.83 -4.84 -25.11
N LEU A 543 16.63 -6.15 -25.28
CA LEU A 543 17.63 -7.17 -25.01
C LEU A 543 18.79 -7.12 -26.02
N SER A 544 18.53 -6.85 -27.30
CA SER A 544 19.59 -6.66 -28.29
C SER A 544 20.51 -5.50 -27.93
N LEU A 545 19.94 -4.37 -27.49
CA LEU A 545 20.74 -3.23 -27.01
C LEU A 545 21.58 -3.60 -25.78
N LEU A 546 21.00 -4.31 -24.82
CA LEU A 546 21.71 -4.73 -23.61
C LEU A 546 22.80 -5.77 -23.91
N LEU A 547 22.58 -6.64 -24.89
CA LEU A 547 23.58 -7.60 -25.38
C LEU A 547 24.74 -6.89 -26.06
N ASP A 548 24.47 -5.92 -26.95
CA ASP A 548 25.50 -5.05 -27.55
C ASP A 548 26.27 -4.28 -26.48
N ALA A 549 25.58 -3.85 -25.42
CA ALA A 549 26.19 -3.13 -24.31
C ALA A 549 26.97 -4.05 -23.34
N SER A 550 26.79 -5.37 -23.41
CA SER A 550 27.42 -6.29 -22.45
C SER A 550 28.87 -6.56 -22.84
N CYS A 551 29.80 -5.84 -22.21
CA CYS A 551 31.23 -5.95 -22.55
C CYS A 551 31.88 -7.23 -21.99
N PHE A 552 31.41 -7.74 -20.84
CA PHE A 552 31.97 -8.95 -20.21
C PHE A 552 30.94 -9.58 -19.26
N SER A 553 30.26 -10.66 -19.69
CA SER A 553 29.87 -11.78 -18.82
C SER A 553 29.18 -12.88 -19.64
N GLN A 554 29.86 -14.03 -19.77
CA GLN A 554 29.29 -15.28 -20.31
C GLN A 554 27.96 -15.66 -19.66
N TRP A 555 27.72 -15.24 -18.41
CA TRP A 555 26.49 -15.47 -17.67
C TRP A 555 25.24 -14.80 -18.26
N LEU A 556 25.34 -13.56 -18.77
CA LEU A 556 24.19 -12.86 -19.36
C LEU A 556 23.84 -13.47 -20.73
N ARG A 557 24.86 -13.88 -21.50
CA ARG A 557 24.68 -14.64 -22.73
C ARG A 557 24.03 -16.00 -22.46
N ILE A 558 24.43 -16.73 -21.42
CA ILE A 558 23.80 -18.02 -21.07
C ILE A 558 22.36 -17.79 -20.60
N SER A 559 22.08 -16.83 -19.72
CA SER A 559 20.69 -16.59 -19.27
C SER A 559 19.77 -16.16 -20.41
N VAL A 560 20.23 -15.33 -21.34
CA VAL A 560 19.45 -14.91 -22.52
C VAL A 560 19.28 -16.06 -23.51
N VAL A 561 20.34 -16.83 -23.80
CA VAL A 561 20.32 -17.96 -24.74
C VAL A 561 19.52 -19.16 -24.21
N THR A 562 19.56 -19.43 -22.90
CA THR A 562 18.78 -20.52 -22.27
C THR A 562 17.30 -20.19 -22.19
N LEU A 563 16.92 -18.91 -22.09
CA LEU A 563 15.52 -18.46 -22.12
C LEU A 563 14.93 -18.38 -23.53
N THR A 564 15.77 -18.34 -24.56
CA THR A 564 15.38 -18.35 -25.99
C THR A 564 15.69 -19.70 -26.63
N GLY A 565 15.52 -20.81 -25.91
CA GLY A 565 15.68 -22.16 -26.46
C GLY A 565 14.50 -22.58 -27.34
N PRO A 566 14.66 -23.63 -28.19
CA PRO A 566 13.67 -24.11 -29.17
C PRO A 566 12.34 -24.58 -28.57
N SER A 567 12.22 -24.62 -27.24
CA SER A 567 10.96 -24.88 -26.54
C SER A 567 9.97 -23.72 -26.67
N PHE A 568 10.44 -22.46 -26.78
CA PHE A 568 9.59 -21.26 -26.86
C PHE A 568 8.78 -21.15 -28.18
N THR A 569 9.16 -21.93 -29.19
CA THR A 569 8.59 -21.89 -30.55
C THR A 569 7.53 -22.96 -30.82
N ALA A 570 7.19 -23.80 -29.83
CA ALA A 570 6.37 -25.00 -30.02
C ALA A 570 4.87 -24.75 -30.33
N GLY A 571 4.44 -23.51 -30.55
CA GLY A 571 3.05 -23.16 -30.91
C GLY A 571 2.90 -22.03 -31.94
N LEU A 572 4.00 -21.58 -32.57
CA LEU A 572 3.99 -20.51 -33.57
C LEU A 572 4.01 -21.10 -34.99
N SER A 573 3.46 -20.35 -35.97
CA SER A 573 3.51 -20.75 -37.37
C SER A 573 4.96 -20.90 -37.85
N GLU A 574 5.23 -21.87 -38.71
CA GLU A 574 6.58 -22.22 -39.21
C GLU A 574 7.32 -21.01 -39.81
N THR A 575 6.59 -20.01 -40.29
CA THR A 575 7.11 -18.74 -40.84
C THR A 575 7.62 -17.77 -39.77
N ASP A 576 6.98 -17.69 -38.61
CA ASP A 576 7.39 -16.77 -37.52
C ASP A 576 8.57 -17.34 -36.73
N VAL A 577 8.58 -18.67 -36.56
CA VAL A 577 9.69 -19.43 -35.95
C VAL A 577 10.96 -19.33 -36.78
N ASN A 578 10.83 -19.39 -38.12
CA ASN A 578 11.97 -19.24 -39.02
C ASN A 578 12.52 -17.81 -39.02
N GLN A 579 11.70 -16.76 -38.88
CA GLN A 579 12.20 -15.40 -38.70
C GLN A 579 12.94 -15.22 -37.36
N TRP A 580 12.42 -15.85 -36.29
CA TRP A 580 13.05 -15.85 -34.98
C TRP A 580 14.41 -16.58 -34.98
N LEU A 581 14.50 -17.78 -35.54
CA LEU A 581 15.76 -18.53 -35.69
C LEU A 581 16.77 -17.80 -36.58
N HIS A 582 16.32 -17.20 -37.69
CA HIS A 582 17.21 -16.52 -38.62
C HIS A 582 17.74 -15.18 -38.07
N GLY A 583 16.93 -14.46 -37.28
CA GLY A 583 17.37 -13.25 -36.57
C GLY A 583 18.28 -13.57 -35.40
N PHE A 584 18.00 -14.64 -34.64
CA PHE A 584 18.78 -15.07 -33.49
C PHE A 584 20.15 -15.65 -33.90
N ILE A 585 20.22 -16.46 -34.96
CA ILE A 585 21.46 -17.01 -35.52
C ILE A 585 22.36 -15.89 -36.08
N MET A 586 21.79 -14.86 -36.70
CA MET A 586 22.56 -13.70 -37.20
C MET A 586 23.13 -12.83 -36.07
N LEU A 587 22.47 -12.76 -34.90
CA LEU A 587 22.91 -11.98 -33.73
C LEU A 587 23.85 -12.74 -32.79
N THR A 588 23.89 -14.07 -32.86
CA THR A 588 24.75 -14.91 -31.99
C THR A 588 26.08 -15.32 -32.63
N PHE A 589 26.21 -15.24 -33.96
CA PHE A 589 27.39 -15.70 -34.71
C PHE A 589 28.12 -14.61 -35.52
N ASN A 590 27.76 -13.34 -35.38
CA ASN A 590 28.59 -12.18 -35.73
C ASN A 590 28.87 -11.36 -34.46
#